data_AF-A0A844MLB0-F1
#
_entry.id   AF-A0A844MLB0-F1
#
_cell.length_a   1.000
_cell.length_b   1.000
_cell.length_c   1.000
_cell.angle_alpha   90.00
_cell.angle_beta   90.00
_cell.angle_gamma   90.00
#
_symmetry.space_group_name_H-M   'P 1'
#
loop_
_entity.id
_entity.type
_entity.pdbx_description
1 polymer ?
#
loop_
_entity_poly.entity_id
_entity_poly.type
_entity_poly.pdbx_seq_one_letter_code
_entity_poly.pdbx_strand_id
1 'polypeptide(L)'
;MIQALEDKVQSIQKAAYLLLRKKKEPKIIQALQGLNYWSWMECLTTLNYPAYVSYLPITSDGKKIMFGGIKAIQIWEWEEDRMQRLILQGHSDEINFFDFSSDRQTIIGGSWGDKRIKVWNWQH
;
A
#
# COMPACT_ATOMS: atom_id res chain seq x y z
N MET A 1 19.36 -17.94 -18.00
CA MET A 1 18.53 -17.04 -17.16
C MET A 1 17.57 -16.20 -18.00
N ILE A 2 18.02 -15.48 -19.05
CA ILE A 2 17.09 -14.75 -19.95
C ILE A 2 16.10 -15.71 -20.66
N GLN A 3 16.57 -16.87 -21.14
CA GLN A 3 15.71 -17.90 -21.75
C GLN A 3 14.59 -18.40 -20.81
N ALA A 4 14.77 -18.30 -19.49
CA ALA A 4 13.74 -18.70 -18.53
C ALA A 4 12.55 -17.72 -18.51
N LEU A 5 12.66 -16.54 -19.13
CA LEU A 5 11.54 -15.62 -19.35
C LEU A 5 10.58 -16.12 -20.44
N GLU A 6 10.98 -17.11 -21.25
CA GLU A 6 10.16 -17.73 -22.30
C GLU A 6 9.63 -19.12 -21.87
N ASP A 7 9.87 -19.51 -20.61
CA ASP A 7 9.44 -20.79 -20.07
C ASP A 7 7.91 -20.90 -20.03
N LYS A 8 7.37 -22.08 -20.32
CA LYS A 8 5.93 -22.37 -20.25
C LYS A 8 5.41 -22.40 -18.81
N VAL A 9 6.30 -22.60 -17.84
CA VAL A 9 5.98 -22.65 -16.41
C VAL A 9 6.04 -21.22 -15.83
N GLN A 10 4.87 -20.69 -15.45
CA GLN A 10 4.73 -19.33 -14.94
C GLN A 10 5.59 -19.05 -13.69
N SER A 11 5.78 -20.02 -12.80
CA SER A 11 6.62 -19.83 -11.60
C SER A 11 8.10 -19.65 -11.96
N ILE A 12 8.60 -20.36 -12.97
CA ILE A 12 9.97 -20.20 -13.50
C ILE A 12 10.12 -18.82 -14.15
N GLN A 13 9.14 -18.41 -14.96
CA GLN A 13 9.10 -17.10 -15.60
C GLN A 13 9.11 -15.95 -14.57
N LYS A 14 8.28 -16.06 -13.53
CA LYS A 14 8.18 -15.09 -12.42
C LYS A 14 9.48 -15.00 -11.63
N ALA A 15 10.10 -16.15 -11.31
CA ALA A 15 11.39 -16.18 -10.62
C ALA A 15 12.51 -15.53 -11.45
N ALA A 16 12.58 -15.84 -12.75
CA ALA A 16 13.53 -15.23 -13.67
C ALA A 16 13.33 -13.70 -13.76
N TYR A 17 12.08 -13.24 -13.85
CA TYR A 17 11.76 -11.80 -13.82
C TYR A 17 12.26 -11.12 -12.52
N LEU A 18 11.97 -11.70 -11.35
CA LEU A 18 12.36 -11.11 -10.06
C LEU A 18 13.87 -10.95 -9.91
N LEU A 19 14.65 -11.89 -10.45
CA LEU A 19 16.12 -11.85 -10.46
C LEU A 19 16.69 -10.86 -11.49
N LEU A 20 16.04 -10.72 -12.64
CA LEU A 20 16.54 -9.91 -13.75
C LEU A 20 16.11 -8.44 -13.69
N ARG A 21 14.95 -8.12 -13.10
CA ARG A 21 14.36 -6.75 -13.13
C ARG A 21 15.21 -5.65 -12.51
N LYS A 22 16.18 -5.99 -11.65
CA LYS A 22 17.12 -5.03 -11.04
C LYS A 22 18.38 -4.80 -11.89
N LYS A 23 18.62 -5.61 -12.93
CA LYS A 23 19.80 -5.53 -13.77
C LYS A 23 19.62 -4.50 -14.89
N LYS A 24 20.69 -3.77 -15.21
CA LYS A 24 20.69 -2.68 -16.20
C LYS A 24 21.33 -3.06 -17.54
N GLU A 25 21.54 -4.35 -17.80
CA GLU A 25 22.14 -4.81 -19.06
C GLU A 25 21.14 -4.60 -20.22
N PRO A 26 21.56 -4.03 -21.37
CA PRO A 26 20.64 -3.70 -22.48
C PRO A 26 19.81 -4.90 -22.97
N LYS A 27 20.42 -6.08 -23.05
CA LYS A 27 19.76 -7.32 -23.46
C LYS A 27 18.66 -7.75 -22.49
N ILE A 28 18.84 -7.50 -21.19
CA ILE A 28 17.84 -7.79 -20.16
C ILE A 28 16.68 -6.81 -20.28
N ILE A 29 16.98 -5.51 -20.39
CA ILE A 29 15.95 -4.48 -20.56
C ILE A 29 15.07 -4.81 -21.78
N GLN A 30 15.70 -5.16 -22.91
CA GLN A 30 14.98 -5.54 -24.13
C GLN A 30 14.11 -6.80 -23.93
N ALA A 31 14.64 -7.84 -23.26
CA ALA A 31 13.88 -9.06 -22.99
C ALA A 31 12.67 -8.82 -22.06
N LEU A 32 12.76 -7.84 -21.16
CA LEU A 32 11.67 -7.51 -20.23
C LEU A 32 10.54 -6.68 -20.89
N GLN A 33 10.81 -5.97 -21.99
CA GLN A 33 9.82 -5.11 -22.66
C GLN A 33 8.60 -5.87 -23.21
N GLY A 34 8.77 -7.15 -23.59
CA GLY A 34 7.69 -7.98 -24.13
C GLY A 34 6.87 -8.74 -23.09
N LEU A 35 7.21 -8.64 -21.80
CA LEU A 35 6.54 -9.40 -20.75
C LEU A 35 5.28 -8.69 -20.25
N ASN A 36 4.15 -9.40 -20.27
CA ASN A 36 2.93 -8.99 -19.60
C ASN A 36 2.95 -9.42 -18.12
N TYR A 37 3.76 -8.76 -17.30
CA TYR A 37 3.87 -9.07 -15.87
C TYR A 37 2.57 -8.79 -15.09
N TRP A 38 1.62 -8.01 -15.66
CA TRP A 38 0.29 -7.81 -15.08
C TRP A 38 -0.50 -9.11 -14.98
N SER A 39 -0.27 -10.06 -15.88
CA SER A 39 -0.91 -11.39 -15.85
C SER A 39 -0.55 -12.21 -14.61
N TRP A 40 0.49 -11.82 -13.86
CA TRP A 40 0.91 -12.49 -12.63
C TRP A 40 0.42 -11.78 -11.37
N MET A 41 -0.36 -10.71 -11.53
CA MET A 41 -0.93 -10.00 -10.39
C MET A 41 -2.11 -10.78 -9.83
N GLU A 42 -2.03 -11.05 -8.53
CA GLU A 42 -3.08 -11.73 -7.79
C GLU A 42 -3.51 -10.81 -6.64
N CYS A 43 -4.80 -10.82 -6.32
CA CYS A 43 -5.30 -10.16 -5.14
C CYS A 43 -4.80 -10.92 -3.90
N LEU A 44 -3.85 -10.35 -3.16
CA LEU A 44 -3.30 -10.97 -1.96
C LEU A 44 -4.29 -10.92 -0.78
N THR A 45 -5.05 -9.84 -0.66
CA THR A 45 -5.99 -9.61 0.44
C THR A 45 -7.07 -8.62 0.00
N THR A 46 -8.28 -8.76 0.56
CA THR A 46 -9.38 -7.81 0.40
C THR A 46 -9.78 -7.28 1.77
N LEU A 47 -9.65 -5.97 1.97
CA LEU A 47 -10.06 -5.30 3.21
C LEU A 47 -11.48 -4.79 3.06
N ASN A 48 -12.40 -5.32 3.87
CA ASN A 48 -13.80 -4.87 3.85
C ASN A 48 -13.95 -3.57 4.64
N TYR A 49 -14.55 -2.56 4.00
CA TYR A 49 -14.82 -1.26 4.59
C TYR A 49 -16.26 -0.83 4.31
N PRO A 50 -17.07 -0.48 5.32
CA PRO A 50 -18.50 -0.24 5.14
C PRO A 50 -18.84 1.17 4.63
N ALA A 51 -17.92 1.83 3.91
CA ALA A 51 -18.11 3.19 3.40
C ALA A 51 -17.29 3.45 2.13
N TYR A 52 -17.59 4.55 1.44
CA TYR A 52 -16.81 4.99 0.28
C TYR A 52 -15.38 5.34 0.68
N VAL A 53 -14.43 4.79 -0.05
CA VAL A 53 -13.01 5.09 0.10
C VAL A 53 -12.60 5.98 -1.06
N SER A 54 -12.50 7.28 -0.81
CA SER A 54 -12.11 8.28 -1.83
C SER A 54 -10.61 8.56 -1.86
N TYR A 55 -9.89 8.24 -0.78
CA TYR A 55 -8.48 8.57 -0.60
C TYR A 55 -7.75 7.52 0.24
N LEU A 56 -6.50 7.20 -0.12
CA LEU A 56 -5.70 6.12 0.47
C LEU A 56 -4.20 6.49 0.55
N PRO A 57 -3.79 7.27 1.55
CA PRO A 57 -2.38 7.49 1.86
C PRO A 57 -1.67 6.17 2.13
N ILE A 58 -0.48 6.05 1.57
CA ILE A 58 0.46 4.96 1.84
C ILE A 58 1.78 5.57 2.30
N THR A 59 2.40 4.98 3.32
CA THR A 59 3.75 5.41 3.75
C THR A 59 4.76 5.14 2.65
N SER A 60 5.87 5.91 2.63
CA SER A 60 6.89 5.78 1.57
C SER A 60 7.73 4.50 1.63
N ASP A 61 7.67 3.72 2.72
CA ASP A 61 8.16 2.34 2.75
C ASP A 61 7.16 1.33 2.19
N GLY A 62 5.92 1.76 1.91
CA GLY A 62 4.84 0.89 1.48
C GLY A 62 4.53 -0.17 2.52
N LYS A 63 4.55 0.15 3.82
CA LYS A 63 4.17 -0.76 4.91
C LYS A 63 2.87 -0.41 5.62
N LYS A 64 2.40 0.83 5.47
CA LYS A 64 1.16 1.32 6.11
C LYS A 64 0.25 1.96 5.10
N ILE A 65 -1.04 1.66 5.18
CA ILE A 65 -2.11 2.33 4.44
C ILE A 65 -3.14 2.89 5.42
N MET A 66 -3.74 4.02 5.08
CA MET A 66 -4.80 4.65 5.87
C MET A 66 -6.12 4.70 5.13
N PHE A 67 -7.21 4.56 5.88
CA PHE A 67 -8.58 4.74 5.44
C PHE A 67 -9.31 5.69 6.40
N GLY A 68 -9.86 6.78 5.88
CA GLY A 68 -10.77 7.65 6.62
C GLY A 68 -12.18 7.06 6.65
N GLY A 69 -12.86 7.18 7.79
CA GLY A 69 -14.21 6.65 7.99
C GLY A 69 -15.14 7.58 8.72
N ILE A 70 -16.28 7.01 9.10
CA ILE A 70 -17.22 7.66 9.99
C ILE A 70 -16.56 7.71 11.39
N LYS A 71 -16.05 8.89 11.78
CA LYS A 71 -15.49 9.22 13.10
C LYS A 71 -14.13 8.61 13.47
N ALA A 72 -13.55 7.81 12.59
CA ALA A 72 -12.27 7.15 12.85
C ALA A 72 -11.40 7.05 11.60
N ILE A 73 -10.10 7.04 11.82
CA ILE A 73 -9.10 6.65 10.83
C ILE A 73 -8.66 5.23 11.14
N GLN A 74 -8.62 4.37 10.13
CA GLN A 74 -8.07 3.03 10.25
C GLN A 74 -6.74 2.96 9.54
N ILE A 75 -5.76 2.38 10.20
CA ILE A 75 -4.43 2.13 9.65
C ILE A 75 -4.29 0.63 9.55
N TRP A 76 -3.80 0.18 8.41
CA TRP A 76 -3.37 -1.19 8.21
C TRP A 76 -1.87 -1.19 8.00
N GLU A 77 -1.16 -1.91 8.86
CA GLU A 77 0.28 -2.10 8.81
C GLU A 77 0.58 -3.56 8.48
N TRP A 78 1.49 -3.80 7.55
CA TRP A 78 1.96 -5.15 7.22
C TRP A 78 3.46 -5.28 7.44
N GLU A 79 3.83 -6.33 8.17
CA GLU A 79 5.20 -6.79 8.36
C GLU A 79 5.25 -8.28 8.06
N GLU A 80 5.94 -8.65 6.98
CA GLU A 80 6.15 -10.01 6.45
C GLU A 80 4.90 -10.93 6.52
N ASP A 81 4.62 -11.54 7.67
CA ASP A 81 3.52 -12.49 7.89
C ASP A 81 2.39 -11.96 8.79
N ARG A 82 2.41 -10.68 9.15
CA ARG A 82 1.44 -10.08 10.08
C ARG A 82 0.84 -8.81 9.54
N MET A 83 -0.48 -8.75 9.61
CA MET A 83 -1.26 -7.55 9.35
C MET A 83 -1.87 -7.06 10.65
N GLN A 84 -1.61 -5.80 11.00
CA GLN A 84 -2.17 -5.15 12.18
C GLN A 84 -3.10 -4.02 11.77
N ARG A 85 -4.24 -3.93 12.47
CA ARG A 85 -5.21 -2.86 12.30
C ARG A 85 -5.19 -1.96 13.52
N LEU A 86 -5.02 -0.67 13.29
CA LEU A 86 -5.07 0.37 14.33
C LEU A 86 -6.23 1.30 14.02
N ILE A 87 -6.95 1.73 15.05
CA ILE A 87 -8.12 2.61 14.92
C ILE A 87 -7.85 3.88 15.72
N LEU A 88 -7.73 5.00 15.02
CA LEU A 88 -7.61 6.31 15.62
C LEU A 88 -9.00 6.92 15.75
N GLN A 89 -9.50 6.92 16.98
CA GLN A 89 -10.79 7.51 17.31
C GLN A 89 -10.64 8.97 17.76
N GLY A 90 -11.76 9.68 17.81
CA GLY A 90 -11.89 10.93 18.54
C GLY A 90 -12.56 12.05 17.76
N HIS A 91 -12.69 11.93 16.43
CA HIS A 91 -13.58 12.81 15.66
C HIS A 91 -15.04 12.46 15.96
N SER A 92 -15.91 13.47 15.99
CA SER A 92 -17.34 13.25 16.21
C SER A 92 -18.15 13.15 14.92
N ASP A 93 -17.50 13.37 13.77
CA ASP A 93 -18.08 13.27 12.43
C ASP A 93 -17.10 12.61 11.43
N GLU A 94 -17.51 12.47 10.17
CA GLU A 94 -16.75 11.84 9.09
C GLU A 94 -15.37 12.49 8.89
N ILE A 95 -14.37 11.65 8.63
CA ILE A 95 -13.02 12.11 8.27
C ILE A 95 -13.01 12.49 6.79
N ASN A 96 -12.81 13.78 6.50
CA ASN A 96 -12.82 14.28 5.14
C ASN A 96 -11.41 14.39 4.54
N PHE A 97 -10.39 14.53 5.39
CA PHE A 97 -9.00 14.68 4.98
C PHE A 97 -8.09 14.06 6.04
N PHE A 98 -7.04 13.37 5.60
CA PHE A 98 -6.09 12.70 6.47
C PHE A 98 -4.80 12.40 5.72
N ASP A 99 -3.66 12.42 6.39
CA ASP A 99 -2.37 12.07 5.78
C ASP A 99 -1.34 11.63 6.83
N PHE A 100 -0.28 10.98 6.36
CA PHE A 100 0.94 10.74 7.11
C PHE A 100 1.85 11.97 7.03
N SER A 101 2.49 12.31 8.15
CA SER A 101 3.69 13.15 8.12
C SER A 101 4.84 12.45 7.39
N SER A 102 5.82 13.24 6.96
CA SER A 102 7.07 12.73 6.37
C SER A 102 7.87 11.84 7.33
N ASP A 103 7.71 12.02 8.65
CA ASP A 103 8.35 11.19 9.68
C ASP A 103 7.71 9.79 9.84
N ARG A 104 6.56 9.53 9.20
CA ARG A 104 5.77 8.28 9.26
C ARG A 104 5.26 7.87 10.65
N GLN A 105 5.36 8.76 11.62
CA GLN A 105 4.95 8.54 13.00
C GLN A 105 3.79 9.42 13.41
N THR A 106 3.61 10.55 12.73
CA THR A 106 2.52 11.47 12.97
C THR A 106 1.43 11.28 11.93
N ILE A 107 0.19 11.30 12.39
CA ILE A 107 -1.00 11.23 11.55
C ILE A 107 -1.81 12.48 11.79
N ILE A 108 -2.23 13.11 10.71
CA ILE A 108 -3.10 14.28 10.74
C ILE A 108 -4.43 13.87 10.11
N GLY A 109 -5.52 14.22 10.77
CA GLY A 109 -6.87 13.98 10.27
C GLY A 109 -7.75 15.16 10.57
N GLY A 110 -8.73 15.42 9.72
CA GLY A 110 -9.75 16.40 10.05
C GLY A 110 -11.09 16.12 9.40
N SER A 111 -12.06 16.80 9.99
CA SER A 111 -13.47 16.61 9.70
C SER A 111 -14.13 17.97 9.55
N TRP A 112 -14.90 18.11 8.48
CA TRP A 112 -15.72 19.30 8.25
C TRP A 112 -16.83 19.42 9.30
N GLY A 113 -17.45 18.29 9.66
CA GLY A 113 -18.61 18.26 10.55
C GLY A 113 -18.27 18.58 12.01
N ASP A 114 -17.15 18.06 12.52
CA ASP A 114 -16.70 18.41 13.88
C ASP A 114 -15.83 19.67 13.94
N LYS A 115 -15.44 20.20 12.78
CA LYS A 115 -14.63 21.42 12.59
C LYS A 115 -13.28 21.36 13.31
N ARG A 116 -12.70 20.17 13.44
CA ARG A 116 -11.43 19.96 14.12
C ARG A 116 -10.43 19.27 13.21
N ILE A 117 -9.16 19.55 13.51
CA ILE A 117 -8.02 18.77 13.08
C ILE A 117 -7.48 18.06 14.31
N LYS A 118 -7.18 16.77 14.18
CA LYS A 118 -6.54 15.97 15.21
C LYS A 118 -5.22 15.44 14.69
N VAL A 119 -4.31 15.28 15.63
CA VAL A 119 -2.96 14.81 15.40
C VAL A 119 -2.71 13.65 16.36
N TRP A 120 -2.26 12.53 15.82
CA TRP A 120 -1.87 11.34 16.59
C TRP A 120 -0.39 11.07 16.35
N ASN A 121 0.33 10.66 17.39
CA ASN A 121 1.73 10.28 17.31
C ASN A 121 1.97 9.06 18.23
N TRP A 122 2.89 8.17 17.84
CA TRP A 122 3.20 6.94 18.56
C TRP A 122 4.17 7.10 19.75
N GLN A 123 4.77 8.28 19.94
CA GLN A 123 5.86 8.53 20.89
C GLN A 123 5.45 9.30 22.16
N HIS A 124 4.16 9.43 22.44
CA HIS A 124 3.64 10.05 23.65
C HIS A 124 2.65 9.15 24.40
#